data_AF-A0A8T2T4Y2-F1
#
_entry.id   AF-A0A8T2T4Y2-F1
#
_cell.length_a   1.000
_cell.length_b   1.000
_cell.length_c   1.000
_cell.angle_alpha   90.00
_cell.angle_beta   90.00
_cell.angle_gamma   90.00
#
_symmetry.space_group_name_H-M   'P 1'
#
loop_
_entity.id
_entity.type
_entity.pdbx_description
1 polymer ?
#
loop_
_entity_poly.entity_id
_entity_poly.type
_entity_poly.pdbx_seq_one_letter_code
_entity_poly.pdbx_strand_id
1 'polypeptide(L)' 'MRKRNTIMLMSEDGFKFIIEKKAAMASPTLNEMIALHGRLEDPNTIEISFKGVSSADLETRCQCLFTYCLE' A
#
# COMPACT_ATOMS: atom_id res chain seq x y z
N MET A 1 20.73 -1.23 -9.75
CA MET A 1 19.48 -0.57 -9.31
C MET A 1 18.64 -1.62 -8.57
N ARG A 2 18.48 -1.51 -7.24
CA ARG A 2 17.58 -2.41 -6.49
C ARG A 2 16.15 -2.11 -6.96
N LYS A 3 15.45 -3.08 -7.56
CA LYS A 3 14.01 -2.98 -7.81
C LYS A 3 13.36 -2.72 -6.45
N ARG A 4 12.91 -1.49 -6.21
CA ARG A 4 12.22 -1.14 -4.97
C ARG A 4 10.85 -1.80 -5.04
N ASN A 5 10.67 -2.83 -4.22
CA ASN A 5 9.44 -3.61 -4.13
C ASN A 5 8.42 -2.76 -3.34
N THR A 6 7.88 -1.74 -3.99
CA THR A 6 6.94 -0.75 -3.42
C THR A 6 5.56 -0.96 -4.01
N ILE A 7 4.54 -0.55 -3.28
CA ILE A 7 3.16 -0.51 -3.76
C ILE A 7 2.68 0.94 -3.76
N MET A 8 1.75 1.25 -4.66
CA MET A 8 1.08 2.54 -4.71
C MET A 8 -0.34 2.40 -4.15
N LEU A 9 -0.68 3.21 -3.15
CA LEU A 9 -2.02 3.34 -2.63
C LEU A 9 -2.60 4.68 -3.11
N MET A 10 -3.76 4.66 -3.75
CA MET A 10 -4.44 5.87 -4.23
C MET A 10 -5.68 6.14 -3.38
N SER A 11 -5.81 7.36 -2.85
CA SER A 11 -7.03 7.83 -2.18
C SER A 11 -8.11 8.23 -3.18
N GLU A 12 -9.34 8.42 -2.70
CA GLU A 12 -10.45 8.88 -3.53
C GLU A 12 -10.18 10.26 -4.15
N ASP A 13 -9.47 11.14 -3.43
CA ASP A 13 -9.05 12.46 -3.92
C ASP A 13 -7.93 12.40 -4.98
N GLY A 14 -7.48 11.21 -5.35
CA GLY A 14 -6.42 11.00 -6.35
C GLY A 14 -4.99 11.14 -5.81
N PHE A 15 -4.82 11.25 -4.48
CA PHE A 15 -3.49 11.34 -3.87
C PHE A 15 -2.82 9.95 -3.85
N LYS A 16 -1.51 9.91 -4.12
CA LYS A 16 -0.74 8.67 -4.26
C LYS A 16 0.26 8.53 -3.12
N PHE A 17 0.14 7.45 -2.36
CA PHE A 17 1.08 7.05 -1.32
C PHE A 17 1.92 5.89 -1.81
N ILE A 18 3.24 6.04 -1.79
CA ILE A 18 4.18 4.98 -2.20
C ILE A 18 4.83 4.44 -0.93
N ILE A 19 4.60 3.16 -0.64
CA ILE A 19 5.12 2.50 0.56
C ILE A 19 5.86 1.22 0.20
N GLU A 20 6.78 0.78 1.06
CA GLU A 20 7.47 -0.49 0.89
C GLU A 20 6.49 -1.66 1.03
N LYS A 21 6.52 -2.61 0.10
CA LYS A 21 5.65 -3.79 0.11
C LYS A 21 5.77 -4.56 1.42
N LYS A 22 6.97 -4.63 2.00
CA LYS A 22 7.19 -5.32 3.29
C LYS A 22 6.39 -4.66 4.42
N ALA A 23 6.38 -3.33 4.51
CA ALA A 23 5.60 -2.61 5.50
C ALA A 23 4.09 -2.75 5.22
N ALA A 24 3.69 -2.72 3.95
CA ALA A 24 2.30 -2.94 3.57
C ALA A 24 1.80 -4.34 3.96
N MET A 25 2.61 -5.38 3.77
CA MET A 25 2.25 -6.77 4.13
C MET A 25 2.08 -6.99 5.63
N ALA A 26 2.53 -6.07 6.49
CA ALA A 26 2.24 -6.13 7.92
C ALA A 26 0.76 -5.85 8.24
N SER A 27 0.04 -5.14 7.34
CA SER A 27 -1.41 -5.02 7.44
C SER A 27 -2.09 -6.26 6.84
N PRO A 28 -2.95 -6.96 7.59
CA PRO A 28 -3.67 -8.12 7.05
C PRO A 28 -4.51 -7.74 5.82
N THR A 29 -5.18 -6.59 5.87
CA THR A 29 -6.00 -6.09 4.76
C THR A 29 -5.18 -5.77 3.51
N LEU A 30 -4.05 -5.05 3.66
CA LEU A 30 -3.18 -4.79 2.52
C LEU A 30 -2.52 -6.07 2.01
N ASN A 31 -2.13 -7.01 2.89
CA ASN A 31 -1.54 -8.28 2.50
C ASN A 31 -2.50 -9.12 1.65
N GLU A 32 -3.78 -9.18 2.02
CA GLU A 32 -4.81 -9.84 1.21
C GLU A 32 -4.97 -9.16 -0.15
N MET A 33 -5.06 -7.84 -0.20
CA MET A 33 -5.17 -7.10 -1.47
C MET A 33 -3.93 -7.29 -2.36
N ILE A 34 -2.73 -7.25 -1.78
CA ILE A 34 -1.46 -7.53 -2.47
C ILE A 34 -1.43 -8.95 -3.02
N ALA A 35 -1.91 -9.94 -2.25
CA ALA A 35 -1.94 -11.33 -2.67
C ALA A 35 -2.95 -11.56 -3.82
N LEU A 36 -4.08 -10.84 -3.79
CA LEU A 36 -5.07 -10.85 -4.87
C LEU A 36 -4.50 -10.20 -6.16
N HIS A 37 -3.87 -9.03 -6.05
CA HIS A 37 -3.24 -8.36 -7.20
C HIS A 37 -2.03 -9.12 -7.75
N GLY A 38 -1.20 -9.73 -6.90
CA GLY A 38 -0.02 -10.50 -7.33
C GLY A 38 -0.35 -11.79 -8.11
N ARG A 39 -1.61 -12.22 -8.12
CA ARG A 39 -2.10 -13.30 -9.01
C ARG A 39 -2.52 -12.79 -10.39
N LEU A 40 -2.71 -11.49 -10.55
CA LEU A 40 -3.30 -10.85 -11.72
C LEU A 40 -2.30 -9.94 -12.46
N GLU A 41 -1.35 -9.34 -11.77
CA GLU A 41 -0.48 -8.28 -12.29
C GLU A 41 1.01 -8.50 -11.92
N ASP A 42 1.90 -7.83 -12.65
CA ASP A 42 3.34 -7.92 -12.43
C ASP A 42 3.67 -7.49 -10.99
N PRO A 43 4.39 -8.31 -10.21
CA PRO A 43 4.60 -8.07 -8.78
C PRO A 43 5.40 -6.79 -8.46
N ASN A 44 5.92 -6.12 -9.50
CA ASN A 44 6.67 -4.87 -9.41
C ASN A 44 5.79 -3.60 -9.50
N THR A 45 4.52 -3.71 -9.89
CA THR A 45 3.59 -2.58 -10.09
C THR A 45 2.24 -2.91 -9.49
N ILE A 46 2.16 -2.90 -8.15
CA ILE A 46 0.89 -3.07 -7.44
C ILE A 46 0.32 -1.69 -7.15
N GLU A 47 -0.82 -1.39 -7.76
CA GLU A 47 -1.57 -0.15 -7.57
C GLU A 47 -2.94 -0.47 -6.95
N ILE A 48 -3.21 0.02 -5.75
CA ILE A 48 -4.45 -0.23 -5.01
C ILE A 48 -5.17 1.10 -4.84
N SER A 49 -6.39 1.21 -5.38
CA SER A 49 -7.22 2.41 -5.28
C SER A 49 -8.33 2.22 -4.26
N PHE A 50 -8.41 3.12 -3.28
CA PHE A 50 -9.46 3.11 -2.27
C PHE A 50 -10.58 4.08 -2.66
N LYS A 51 -11.80 3.55 -2.78
CA LYS A 51 -13.02 4.36 -2.92
C LYS A 51 -13.57 4.69 -1.54
N GLY A 52 -14.01 5.93 -1.32
CA GLY A 52 -14.53 6.41 -0.05
C GLY A 52 -13.49 6.59 1.07
N VAL A 53 -12.19 6.60 0.74
CA VAL A 53 -11.12 6.87 1.71
C VAL A 53 -10.41 8.15 1.28
N SER A 54 -10.47 9.16 2.15
CA SER A 54 -9.79 10.42 1.90
C SER A 54 -8.26 10.26 2.01
N SER A 55 -7.53 11.19 1.39
CA SER A 55 -6.07 11.27 1.55
C SER A 55 -5.63 11.37 3.03
N ALA A 56 -6.34 12.11 3.88
CA ALA A 56 -6.01 12.27 5.30
C ALA A 56 -6.21 10.96 6.11
N ASP A 57 -7.28 10.22 5.82
CA ASP A 57 -7.53 8.90 6.42
C ASP A 57 -6.46 7.90 5.98
N LEU A 58 -6.11 7.91 4.68
CA LEU A 58 -5.12 7.00 4.12
C LEU A 58 -3.71 7.33 4.64
N GLU A 59 -3.37 8.61 4.81
CA GLU A 59 -2.11 9.05 5.41
C GLU A 59 -1.99 8.55 6.86
N THR A 60 -3.02 8.74 7.68
CA THR A 60 -3.03 8.26 9.07
C THR A 60 -2.79 6.75 9.15
N ARG A 61 -3.45 5.98 8.27
CA ARG A 61 -3.25 4.53 8.17
C ARG A 61 -1.83 4.19 7.72
N CYS A 62 -1.27 4.92 6.76
CA CYS A 62 0.11 4.72 6.30
C CYS A 62 1.12 5.01 7.41
N GLN A 63 0.92 6.06 8.20
CA GLN A 63 1.78 6.39 9.35
C GLN A 63 1.76 5.25 10.38
N CYS A 64 0.59 4.66 10.68
CA CYS A 64 0.52 3.48 11.53
C CYS A 64 1.36 2.31 10.99
N LEU A 65 1.36 2.07 9.67
CA LEU A 65 2.18 1.00 9.08
C LEU A 65 3.68 1.24 9.26
N PHE A 66 4.12 2.49 9.18
CA PHE A 66 5.53 2.83 9.42
C PHE A 66 5.89 2.72 10.91
N THR A 67 5.02 3.15 11.81
CA THR A 67 5.28 3.10 13.26
C THR A 67 5.30 1.66 13.78
N TYR A 68 4.30 0.85 13.46
CA TYR A 68 4.19 -0.53 13.97
C TYR A 68 5.17 -1.52 13.29
N CYS A 69 5.76 -1.17 12.14
CA CYS A 69 6.71 -2.04 11.44
C CYS A 69 8.18 -1.82 11.87
N LEU A 70 8.45 -0.84 12.75
CA LEU A 70 9.77 -0.54 13.31
C LEU A 70 10.02 -1.15 14.71
N GLU A 71 9.03 -1.86 15.28
CA GLU A 71 9.15 -2.60 16.55
C GLU A 71 9.48 -4.08 16.34
#